data_AF-A0A7G9FSH5-F1
#
_entry.id   AF-A0A7G9FSH5-F1
#
_cell.length_a   1.000
_cell.length_b   1.000
_cell.length_c   1.000
_cell.angle_alpha   90.00
_cell.angle_beta   90.00
_cell.angle_gamma   90.00
#
_symmetry.space_group_name_H-M   'P 1'
#
loop_
_entity.id
_entity.type
_entity.pdbx_description
1 polymer ?
#
loop_
_entity_poly.entity_id
_entity_poly.type
_entity_poly.pdbx_seq_one_letter_code
_entity_poly.pdbx_strand_id
1 'polypeptide(L)'
;MRDYFSDVKEYLNSHYKLTVKNEKKENLVINSVLNNFSLNESTKYIYEHYKLFEVVWHDENNRYMGAINFVSDSGLEKEHEELMEIMDECYDTDLDELEIVEDIMHWYPLFHFPNGDAFCLDIRNGTVVFYEHEIYESEKNLHGLLIATSINDLYEKWSYFHFKDVYDWSEVVNDGGIDLECDAIRKYL
;
A
#
# COMPACT_ATOMS: atom_id res chain seq x y z
N MET A 1 8.21 -15.48 13.06
CA MET A 1 8.38 -14.07 12.64
C MET A 1 9.11 -14.00 11.31
N ARG A 2 8.50 -13.35 10.31
CA ARG A 2 9.01 -13.13 8.95
C ARG A 2 9.30 -11.64 8.77
N ASP A 3 10.43 -11.28 8.17
CA ASP A 3 10.74 -9.90 7.77
C ASP A 3 10.43 -9.76 6.26
N TYR A 4 9.20 -9.33 5.95
CA TYR A 4 8.72 -9.23 4.56
C TYR A 4 9.64 -8.39 3.65
N PHE A 5 10.21 -7.31 4.18
CA PHE A 5 11.05 -6.39 3.41
C PHE A 5 12.44 -6.97 3.17
N SER A 6 13.02 -7.65 4.15
CA SER A 6 14.29 -8.38 3.93
C SER A 6 14.10 -9.54 2.94
N ASP A 7 13.03 -10.34 3.09
CA ASP A 7 12.73 -11.48 2.22
C ASP A 7 12.54 -11.05 0.75
N VAL A 8 11.70 -10.03 0.51
CA VAL A 8 11.45 -9.55 -0.86
C VAL A 8 12.73 -8.96 -1.44
N LYS A 9 13.53 -8.22 -0.65
CA LYS A 9 14.79 -7.65 -1.12
C LYS A 9 15.79 -8.73 -1.54
N GLU A 10 15.91 -9.83 -0.81
CA GLU A 10 16.78 -10.96 -1.18
C GLU A 10 16.33 -11.59 -2.51
N TYR A 11 15.02 -11.83 -2.65
CA TYR A 11 14.44 -12.34 -3.88
C TYR A 11 14.70 -11.40 -5.07
N LEU A 12 14.42 -10.12 -4.90
CA LEU A 12 14.55 -9.11 -5.96
C LEU A 12 16.00 -8.94 -6.41
N ASN A 13 16.98 -8.97 -5.49
CA ASN A 13 18.40 -8.91 -5.85
C ASN A 13 18.86 -10.08 -6.73
N SER A 14 18.17 -11.23 -6.66
CA SER A 14 18.53 -12.43 -7.40
C SER A 14 17.83 -12.53 -8.76
N HIS A 15 16.72 -11.81 -8.96
CA HIS A 15 15.84 -11.98 -10.12
C HIS A 15 15.59 -10.70 -10.94
N TYR A 16 15.86 -9.52 -10.38
CA TYR A 16 15.52 -8.23 -10.97
C TYR A 16 16.65 -7.21 -10.85
N LYS A 17 16.55 -6.13 -11.62
CA LYS A 17 17.38 -4.93 -11.44
C LYS A 17 16.78 -4.10 -10.30
N LEU A 18 17.22 -4.39 -9.07
CA LEU A 18 16.77 -3.71 -7.86
C LEU A 18 17.54 -2.39 -7.63
N THR A 19 16.81 -1.32 -7.36
CA THR A 19 17.33 -0.06 -6.86
C THR A 19 16.75 0.22 -5.48
N VAL A 20 17.62 0.30 -4.46
CA VAL A 20 17.25 0.76 -3.12
C VAL A 20 17.46 2.28 -3.08
N LYS A 21 16.36 3.04 -3.01
CA LYS A 21 16.43 4.50 -2.92
C LYS A 21 16.67 4.95 -1.49
N ASN A 22 15.97 4.34 -0.53
CA ASN A 22 16.12 4.64 0.88
C ASN A 22 15.84 3.41 1.73
N GLU A 23 16.63 3.20 2.77
CA GLU A 23 16.38 2.16 3.77
C GLU A 23 16.96 2.63 5.09
N LYS A 24 16.11 2.69 6.12
CA LYS A 24 16.53 3.05 7.47
C LYS A 24 15.82 2.15 8.47
N LYS A 25 16.62 1.36 9.19
CA LYS A 25 16.14 0.55 10.32
C LYS A 25 16.47 1.22 11.65
N GLU A 26 15.52 1.21 12.58
CA GLU A 26 15.70 1.67 13.96
C GLU A 26 14.66 0.99 14.86
N ASN A 27 14.92 0.88 16.16
CA ASN A 27 13.95 0.33 17.10
C ASN A 27 12.88 1.38 17.38
N LEU A 28 11.67 1.11 16.92
CA LEU A 28 10.50 1.97 17.02
C LEU A 28 9.49 1.38 18.01
N VAL A 29 8.60 2.24 18.48
CA VAL A 29 7.43 1.84 19.26
C VAL A 29 6.21 2.30 18.49
N ILE A 30 5.31 1.38 18.21
CA ILE A 30 4.03 1.66 17.54
C ILE A 30 3.21 2.58 18.45
N ASN A 31 2.94 3.80 17.99
CA ASN A 31 2.23 4.83 18.75
C ASN A 31 1.16 5.57 17.95
N SER A 32 0.95 5.22 16.68
CA SER A 32 -0.08 5.82 15.83
C SER A 32 -1.44 5.12 15.95
N VAL A 33 -2.34 5.45 15.01
CA VAL A 33 -3.58 4.73 14.72
C VAL A 33 -3.46 3.21 14.64
N LEU A 34 -2.28 2.67 14.32
CA LEU A 34 -2.02 1.22 14.28
C LEU A 34 -2.24 0.52 15.62
N ASN A 35 -2.12 1.22 16.76
CA ASN A 35 -2.38 0.64 18.09
C ASN A 35 -3.84 0.20 18.28
N ASN A 36 -4.75 0.66 17.43
CA ASN A 36 -6.15 0.27 17.47
C ASN A 36 -6.41 -1.07 16.77
N PHE A 37 -5.41 -1.65 16.11
CA PHE A 37 -5.54 -2.86 15.30
C PHE A 37 -4.63 -3.99 15.79
N SER A 38 -5.09 -5.22 15.61
CA SER A 38 -4.29 -6.41 15.95
C SER A 38 -3.27 -6.70 14.87
N LEU A 39 -1.98 -6.49 15.17
CA LEU A 39 -0.88 -6.83 14.27
C LEU A 39 -0.26 -8.19 14.64
N ASN A 40 -0.02 -9.04 13.65
CA ASN A 40 0.74 -10.26 13.85
C ASN A 40 2.24 -9.96 14.05
N GLU A 41 3.02 -10.94 14.52
CA GLU A 41 4.45 -10.72 14.81
C GLU A 41 5.25 -10.17 13.63
N SER A 42 4.96 -10.62 12.41
CA SER A 42 5.70 -10.23 11.20
C SER A 42 5.38 -8.80 10.78
N THR A 43 4.09 -8.41 10.75
CA THR A 43 3.65 -7.06 10.43
C THR A 43 4.10 -6.08 11.52
N LYS A 44 3.95 -6.47 12.79
CA LYS A 44 4.45 -5.69 13.92
C LYS A 44 5.96 -5.45 13.81
N TYR A 45 6.73 -6.48 13.45
CA TYR A 45 8.17 -6.35 13.26
C TYR A 45 8.52 -5.29 12.20
N ILE A 46 7.78 -5.21 11.09
CA ILE A 46 8.01 -4.16 10.08
C ILE A 46 7.88 -2.76 10.69
N TYR A 47 6.76 -2.47 11.36
CA TYR A 47 6.51 -1.16 11.95
C TYR A 47 7.41 -0.83 13.15
N GLU A 48 7.92 -1.84 13.86
CA GLU A 48 8.88 -1.65 14.96
C GLU A 48 10.34 -1.50 14.51
N HIS A 49 10.68 -1.82 13.25
CA HIS A 49 12.07 -1.85 12.81
C HIS A 49 12.37 -1.02 11.57
N TYR A 50 11.37 -0.61 10.79
CA TYR A 50 11.57 0.16 9.57
C TYR A 50 11.05 1.60 9.73
N LYS A 51 11.97 2.55 9.69
CA LYS A 51 11.64 3.98 9.61
C LYS A 51 11.44 4.44 8.18
N LEU A 52 12.19 3.86 7.24
CA LEU A 52 12.08 4.12 5.81
C LEU A 52 12.38 2.82 5.05
N PHE A 53 11.59 2.54 4.02
CA PHE A 53 11.87 1.49 3.06
C PHE A 53 11.31 1.87 1.70
N GLU A 54 12.20 2.32 0.81
CA GLU A 54 11.86 2.72 -0.55
C GLU A 54 12.73 1.97 -1.56
N VAL A 55 12.10 1.09 -2.33
CA VAL A 55 12.76 0.29 -3.37
C VAL A 55 11.94 0.29 -4.65
N VAL A 56 12.62 0.15 -5.79
CA VAL A 56 12.00 -0.02 -7.11
C VAL A 56 12.77 -1.06 -7.89
N TRP A 57 12.10 -1.89 -8.66
CA TRP A 57 12.76 -2.90 -9.48
C TRP A 57 12.19 -3.00 -10.88
N HIS A 58 13.08 -3.44 -11.78
CA HIS A 58 12.80 -3.59 -13.20
C HIS A 58 13.23 -4.98 -13.68
N ASP A 59 12.63 -5.44 -14.77
CA ASP A 59 13.07 -6.65 -15.45
C ASP A 59 14.42 -6.44 -16.19
N GLU A 60 14.88 -7.49 -16.86
CA GLU A 60 16.10 -7.46 -17.67
C GLU A 60 16.07 -6.42 -18.81
N ASN A 61 14.88 -6.05 -19.28
CA ASN A 61 14.63 -5.07 -20.34
C ASN A 61 14.40 -3.64 -19.81
N ASN A 62 14.61 -3.41 -18.50
CA ASN A 62 14.32 -2.14 -17.81
C ASN A 62 12.83 -1.76 -17.79
N ARG A 63 11.92 -2.72 -17.95
CA ARG A 63 10.49 -2.49 -17.72
C ARG A 63 10.23 -2.43 -16.22
N TYR A 64 9.48 -1.43 -15.78
CA TYR A 64 9.04 -1.32 -14.39
C TYR A 64 8.19 -2.53 -14.00
N MET A 65 8.52 -3.13 -12.84
CA MET A 65 7.84 -4.32 -12.32
C MET A 65 7.16 -4.08 -10.96
N GLY A 66 7.64 -3.10 -10.19
CA GLY A 66 7.05 -2.74 -8.92
C GLY A 66 7.94 -1.82 -8.10
N ALA A 67 7.34 -1.28 -7.05
CA ALA A 67 8.00 -0.48 -6.04
C ALA A 67 7.37 -0.77 -4.68
N ILE A 68 8.15 -0.54 -3.63
CA ILE A 68 7.62 -0.40 -2.27
C ILE A 68 8.05 0.98 -1.82
N ASN A 69 7.09 1.86 -1.54
CA ASN A 69 7.31 3.13 -0.87
C ASN A 69 6.52 3.12 0.44
N PHE A 70 7.17 2.65 1.51
CA PHE A 70 6.53 2.34 2.78
C PHE A 70 6.39 3.57 3.69
N VAL A 71 5.20 3.73 4.27
CA VAL A 71 4.93 4.71 5.34
C VAL A 71 5.11 4.04 6.71
N SER A 72 6.11 4.51 7.46
CA SER A 72 6.36 4.05 8.84
C SER A 72 5.24 4.48 9.80
N ASP A 73 5.11 3.80 10.94
CA ASP A 73 4.13 4.13 12.00
C ASP A 73 4.15 5.62 12.36
N SER A 74 5.35 6.13 12.64
CA SER A 74 5.58 7.54 12.97
C SER A 74 5.37 8.53 11.81
N GLY A 75 5.14 8.06 10.59
CA GLY A 75 4.81 8.87 9.43
C GLY A 75 3.31 8.94 9.15
N LEU A 76 2.52 7.99 9.64
CA LEU A 76 1.11 7.82 9.27
C LEU A 76 0.26 9.07 9.50
N GLU A 77 0.39 9.73 10.65
CA GLU A 77 -0.38 10.95 10.94
C GLU A 77 -0.03 12.09 9.98
N LYS A 78 1.27 12.24 9.65
CA LYS A 78 1.74 13.27 8.72
C LYS A 78 1.23 13.02 7.30
N GLU A 79 1.27 11.78 6.85
CA GLU A 79 0.78 11.41 5.50
C GLU A 79 -0.74 11.55 5.41
N HIS A 80 -1.47 11.27 6.50
CA HIS A 80 -2.91 11.53 6.56
C HIS A 80 -3.22 13.04 6.51
N GLU A 81 -2.50 13.87 7.29
CA GLU A 81 -2.62 15.33 7.22
C GLU A 81 -2.34 15.86 5.80
N GLU A 82 -1.30 15.38 5.12
CA GLU A 82 -0.97 15.77 3.74
C GLU A 82 -2.06 15.32 2.75
N LEU A 83 -2.63 14.13 2.92
CA LEU A 83 -3.75 13.66 2.09
C LEU A 83 -5.00 14.53 2.29
N MET A 84 -5.27 14.95 3.52
CA MET A 84 -6.37 15.87 3.86
C MET A 84 -6.16 17.27 3.25
N GLU A 85 -4.93 17.79 3.25
CA GLU A 85 -4.59 19.07 2.61
C GLU A 85 -4.81 19.02 1.09
N ILE A 86 -4.35 17.95 0.42
CA ILE A 86 -4.57 17.75 -1.02
C ILE A 86 -6.07 17.68 -1.32
N MET A 87 -6.84 16.99 -0.47
CA MET A 87 -8.28 16.88 -0.63
C MET A 87 -8.97 18.26 -0.50
N ASP A 88 -8.62 19.07 0.49
CA ASP A 88 -9.18 20.43 0.67
C ASP A 88 -8.83 21.38 -0.49
N GLU A 89 -7.65 21.23 -1.10
CA GLU A 89 -7.21 22.08 -2.21
C GLU A 89 -7.77 21.64 -3.57
N CYS A 90 -7.90 20.33 -3.80
CA CYS A 90 -8.19 19.77 -5.13
C CYS A 90 -9.65 19.30 -5.31
N TYR A 91 -10.38 19.00 -4.23
CA TYR A 91 -11.74 18.47 -4.31
C TYR A 91 -12.78 19.52 -3.92
N ASP A 92 -13.73 19.76 -4.82
CA ASP A 92 -14.91 20.55 -4.51
C ASP A 92 -15.88 19.68 -3.70
N THR A 93 -15.89 19.87 -2.38
CA THR A 93 -16.76 19.13 -1.46
C THR A 93 -18.25 19.26 -1.79
N ASP A 94 -18.67 20.33 -2.50
CA ASP A 94 -20.06 20.52 -2.92
C ASP A 94 -20.44 19.61 -4.11
N LEU A 95 -19.45 18.96 -4.74
CA LEU A 95 -19.60 18.04 -5.88
C LEU A 95 -19.22 16.59 -5.54
N ASP A 96 -19.04 16.26 -4.26
CA ASP A 96 -18.62 14.93 -3.81
C ASP A 96 -19.77 13.90 -3.84
N GLU A 97 -20.19 13.50 -5.03
CA GLU A 97 -21.22 12.47 -5.23
C GLU A 97 -20.74 11.05 -4.85
N LEU A 98 -19.44 10.88 -4.61
CA LEU A 98 -18.79 9.58 -4.37
C LEU A 98 -18.35 9.37 -2.92
N GLU A 99 -18.65 10.32 -2.02
CA GLU A 99 -18.24 10.30 -0.61
C GLU A 99 -16.71 10.19 -0.42
N ILE A 100 -15.94 10.69 -1.39
CA ILE A 100 -14.46 10.66 -1.42
C ILE A 100 -13.88 11.40 -0.22
N VAL A 101 -14.48 12.53 0.16
CA VAL A 101 -14.03 13.35 1.28
C VAL A 101 -14.18 12.57 2.59
N GLU A 102 -15.33 11.92 2.77
CA GLU A 102 -15.62 11.11 3.94
C GLU A 102 -14.69 9.89 4.01
N ASP A 103 -14.36 9.30 2.88
CA ASP A 103 -13.38 8.21 2.79
C ASP A 103 -11.97 8.67 3.17
N ILE A 104 -11.46 9.72 2.52
CA ILE A 104 -10.12 10.27 2.77
C ILE A 104 -9.93 10.69 4.24
N MET A 105 -10.97 11.24 4.87
CA MET A 105 -10.97 11.59 6.31
C MET A 105 -10.65 10.43 7.24
N HIS A 106 -10.82 9.19 6.80
CA HIS A 106 -10.61 8.00 7.60
C HIS A 106 -9.45 7.13 7.07
N TRP A 107 -8.75 7.58 6.03
CA TRP A 107 -7.75 6.79 5.33
C TRP A 107 -6.34 7.25 5.65
N TYR A 108 -5.51 6.28 6.04
CA TYR A 108 -4.10 6.49 6.37
C TYR A 108 -3.22 5.76 5.36
N PRO A 109 -2.43 6.48 4.53
CA PRO A 109 -1.54 5.85 3.55
C PRO A 109 -0.53 4.90 4.20
N LEU A 110 -0.49 3.65 3.75
CA LEU A 110 0.47 2.63 4.18
C LEU A 110 1.61 2.47 3.18
N PHE A 111 1.27 2.54 1.89
CA PHE A 111 2.19 2.40 0.76
C PHE A 111 1.79 3.32 -0.37
N HIS A 112 2.76 4.07 -0.89
CA HIS A 112 2.56 4.94 -2.05
C HIS A 112 3.01 4.25 -3.35
N PHE A 113 2.30 4.52 -4.43
CA PHE A 113 2.68 4.14 -5.78
C PHE A 113 3.28 5.33 -6.54
N PRO A 114 4.12 5.10 -7.57
CA PRO A 114 4.79 6.19 -8.29
C PRO A 114 3.86 7.16 -9.02
N ASN A 115 2.60 6.77 -9.27
CA ASN A 115 1.58 7.56 -9.95
C ASN A 115 0.73 8.41 -8.99
N GLY A 116 1.00 8.37 -7.68
CA GLY A 116 0.22 9.11 -6.67
C GLY A 116 -0.86 8.28 -5.99
N ASP A 117 -1.16 7.08 -6.49
CA ASP A 117 -2.07 6.16 -5.81
C ASP A 117 -1.45 5.65 -4.50
N ALA A 118 -2.29 5.10 -3.63
CA ALA A 118 -1.83 4.50 -2.39
C ALA A 118 -2.69 3.30 -1.96
N PHE A 119 -2.09 2.42 -1.17
CA PHE A 119 -2.85 1.55 -0.28
C PHE A 119 -3.04 2.26 1.05
N CYS A 120 -4.29 2.40 1.47
CA CYS A 120 -4.66 3.10 2.69
C CYS A 120 -5.31 2.16 3.70
N LEU A 121 -5.02 2.35 4.98
CA LEU A 121 -5.77 1.78 6.09
C LEU A 121 -7.04 2.59 6.30
N ASP A 122 -8.20 1.95 6.21
CA ASP A 122 -9.46 2.54 6.64
C ASP A 122 -9.65 2.31 8.14
N ILE A 123 -9.61 3.38 8.92
CA ILE A 123 -9.64 3.28 10.39
C ILE A 123 -11.01 2.90 10.94
N ARG A 124 -12.08 3.03 10.12
CA ARG A 124 -13.47 2.71 10.53
C ARG A 124 -13.65 1.22 10.74
N ASN A 125 -12.94 0.40 9.95
CA ASN A 125 -13.14 -1.06 9.89
C ASN A 125 -11.83 -1.86 9.91
N GLY A 126 -10.66 -1.22 9.78
CA GLY A 126 -9.35 -1.86 9.79
C GLY A 126 -8.96 -2.57 8.49
N THR A 127 -9.72 -2.36 7.42
CA THR A 127 -9.41 -2.88 6.08
C THR A 127 -8.35 -2.04 5.38
N VAL A 128 -7.76 -2.60 4.32
CA VAL A 128 -6.87 -1.88 3.41
C VAL A 128 -7.59 -1.68 2.09
N VAL A 129 -7.65 -0.43 1.64
CA VAL A 129 -8.36 0.00 0.44
C VAL A 129 -7.41 0.70 -0.53
N PHE A 130 -7.82 0.76 -1.79
CA PHE A 130 -7.11 1.48 -2.84
C PHE A 130 -7.53 2.95 -2.84
N TYR A 131 -6.56 3.85 -2.65
CA TYR A 131 -6.70 5.27 -2.93
C TYR A 131 -6.23 5.52 -4.36
N GLU A 132 -7.15 5.91 -5.23
CA GLU A 132 -6.85 6.41 -6.57
C GLU A 132 -6.69 7.92 -6.54
N HIS A 133 -5.59 8.43 -7.08
CA HIS A 133 -5.29 9.87 -7.12
C HIS A 133 -6.12 10.60 -8.18
N GLU A 134 -6.34 9.99 -9.36
CA GLU A 134 -7.01 10.59 -10.52
C GLU A 134 -8.46 10.07 -10.71
N ILE A 135 -9.28 10.19 -9.66
CA ILE A 135 -10.63 9.58 -9.57
C ILE A 135 -11.57 10.00 -10.72
N TYR A 136 -11.47 11.23 -11.21
CA TYR A 136 -12.35 11.78 -12.24
C TYR A 136 -11.83 11.64 -13.68
N GLU A 137 -10.59 11.19 -13.87
CA GLU A 137 -9.96 11.10 -15.20
C GLU A 137 -9.87 9.66 -15.71
N SER A 138 -10.03 8.66 -14.84
CA SER A 138 -9.91 7.25 -15.20
C SER A 138 -11.21 6.68 -15.80
N GLU A 139 -11.08 5.75 -16.75
CA GLU A 139 -12.23 5.02 -17.33
C GLU A 139 -12.89 4.07 -16.30
N LYS A 140 -12.13 3.68 -15.26
CA LYS A 140 -12.57 2.82 -14.16
C LYS A 140 -12.10 3.41 -12.84
N ASN A 141 -13.05 3.82 -12.02
CA ASN A 141 -12.79 4.24 -10.65
C ASN A 141 -12.44 3.03 -9.77
N LEU A 142 -11.22 3.00 -9.25
CA LEU A 142 -10.68 2.01 -8.31
C LEU A 142 -10.67 2.53 -6.87
N HIS A 143 -11.04 3.79 -6.62
CA HIS A 143 -11.12 4.36 -5.28
C HIS A 143 -12.03 3.52 -4.38
N GLY A 144 -11.54 3.18 -3.19
CA GLY A 144 -12.26 2.35 -2.22
C GLY A 144 -12.25 0.86 -2.54
N LEU A 145 -11.58 0.41 -3.61
CA LEU A 145 -11.43 -1.01 -3.90
C LEU A 145 -10.78 -1.72 -2.72
N LEU A 146 -11.44 -2.76 -2.19
CA LEU A 146 -10.91 -3.55 -1.10
C LEU A 146 -9.66 -4.32 -1.56
N ILE A 147 -8.51 -4.04 -0.95
CA ILE A 147 -7.24 -4.69 -1.22
C ILE A 147 -6.97 -5.81 -0.22
N ALA A 148 -7.27 -5.57 1.06
CA ALA A 148 -7.11 -6.58 2.10
C ALA A 148 -8.06 -6.36 3.26
N THR A 149 -8.41 -7.44 3.95
CA THR A 149 -9.30 -7.37 5.13
C THR A 149 -8.60 -6.86 6.39
N SER A 150 -7.27 -6.78 6.37
CA SER A 150 -6.44 -6.17 7.40
C SER A 150 -5.03 -5.89 6.89
N ILE A 151 -4.23 -5.12 7.63
CA ILE A 151 -2.81 -4.91 7.31
C ILE A 151 -2.03 -6.23 7.31
N ASN A 152 -2.36 -7.16 8.22
CA ASN A 152 -1.74 -8.48 8.25
C ASN A 152 -2.00 -9.25 6.94
N ASP A 153 -3.26 -9.22 6.49
CA ASP A 153 -3.73 -9.86 5.27
C ASP A 153 -3.07 -9.24 4.02
N LEU A 154 -2.88 -7.92 4.01
CA LEU A 154 -2.16 -7.21 2.95
C LEU A 154 -0.72 -7.74 2.82
N TYR A 155 0.05 -7.71 3.91
CA TYR A 155 1.45 -8.17 3.86
C TYR A 155 1.54 -9.65 3.48
N GLU A 156 0.65 -10.49 4.02
CA GLU A 156 0.61 -11.90 3.69
C GLU A 156 0.38 -12.10 2.19
N LYS A 157 -0.74 -11.62 1.65
CA LYS A 157 -1.14 -11.82 0.25
C LYS A 157 -0.22 -11.12 -0.74
N TRP A 158 0.09 -9.84 -0.53
CA TRP A 158 0.91 -9.08 -1.48
C TRP A 158 2.35 -9.61 -1.56
N SER A 159 2.86 -10.17 -0.46
CA SER A 159 4.19 -10.80 -0.46
C SER A 159 4.28 -12.06 -1.32
N TYR A 160 3.18 -12.76 -1.61
CA TYR A 160 3.19 -13.98 -2.44
C TYR A 160 3.65 -13.73 -3.88
N PHE A 161 3.40 -12.53 -4.40
CA PHE A 161 3.88 -12.09 -5.70
C PHE A 161 4.89 -10.95 -5.57
N HIS A 162 5.64 -10.94 -4.46
CA HIS A 162 6.83 -10.12 -4.24
C HIS A 162 6.55 -8.61 -4.32
N PHE A 163 5.40 -8.16 -3.81
CA PHE A 163 5.01 -6.76 -3.81
C PHE A 163 4.97 -6.12 -5.21
N LYS A 164 4.77 -6.91 -6.28
CA LYS A 164 4.66 -6.34 -7.63
C LYS A 164 3.45 -5.42 -7.72
N ASP A 165 3.62 -4.42 -8.56
CA ASP A 165 2.56 -3.50 -8.93
C ASP A 165 1.67 -4.16 -9.99
N VAL A 166 0.36 -4.00 -9.84
CA VAL A 166 -0.65 -4.62 -10.71
C VAL A 166 -1.26 -3.51 -11.54
N TYR A 167 -1.26 -3.71 -12.87
CA TYR A 167 -1.72 -2.68 -13.80
C TYR A 167 -3.20 -2.29 -13.60
N ASP A 168 -4.06 -3.26 -13.29
CA ASP A 168 -5.46 -3.04 -12.94
C ASP A 168 -5.77 -3.90 -11.71
N TRP A 169 -5.80 -3.26 -10.53
CA TRP A 169 -6.06 -3.95 -9.27
C TRP A 169 -7.44 -4.62 -9.23
N SER A 170 -8.42 -4.14 -10.01
CA SER A 170 -9.74 -4.79 -10.09
C SER A 170 -9.70 -6.19 -10.72
N GLU A 171 -8.64 -6.53 -11.47
CA GLU A 171 -8.49 -7.87 -12.06
C GLU A 171 -8.01 -8.93 -11.04
N VAL A 172 -7.41 -8.51 -9.92
CA VAL A 172 -6.72 -9.41 -8.99
C VAL A 172 -7.35 -9.46 -7.60
N VAL A 173 -8.47 -8.77 -7.39
CA VAL A 173 -9.19 -8.76 -6.11
C VAL A 173 -10.58 -9.38 -6.23
N ASN A 174 -11.13 -9.82 -5.10
CA ASN A 174 -12.51 -10.22 -4.92
C ASN A 174 -13.08 -9.55 -3.65
N ASP A 175 -14.27 -9.96 -3.20
CA ASP A 175 -14.93 -9.42 -2.00
C ASP A 175 -14.10 -9.55 -0.70
N GLY A 176 -13.03 -10.34 -0.71
CA GLY A 176 -12.08 -10.52 0.39
C GLY A 176 -10.70 -9.90 0.17
N GLY A 177 -10.55 -9.00 -0.81
CA GLY A 177 -9.29 -8.38 -1.19
C GLY A 177 -8.52 -9.16 -2.25
N ILE A 178 -7.19 -9.09 -2.24
CA ILE A 178 -6.30 -9.79 -3.18
C ILE A 178 -6.65 -11.29 -3.24
N ASP A 179 -6.95 -11.76 -4.44
CA ASP A 179 -7.31 -13.15 -4.73
C ASP A 179 -6.11 -13.90 -5.31
N LEU A 180 -5.44 -14.70 -4.47
CA LEU A 180 -4.29 -15.49 -4.88
C LEU A 180 -4.65 -16.65 -5.83
N GLU A 181 -5.93 -16.99 -5.95
CA GLU A 181 -6.40 -18.10 -6.78
C GLU A 181 -6.87 -17.64 -8.17
N CYS A 182 -6.98 -16.32 -8.41
CA CYS A 182 -7.48 -15.80 -9.68
C CYS A 182 -6.46 -16.00 -10.82
N ASP A 183 -6.94 -16.21 -12.05
CA ASP A 183 -6.04 -16.44 -13.19
C ASP A 183 -5.21 -15.19 -13.53
N ALA A 184 -5.72 -13.99 -13.25
CA ALA A 184 -5.03 -12.74 -13.54
C ALA A 184 -3.74 -12.59 -12.74
N ILE A 185 -3.72 -13.05 -11.48
CA ILE A 185 -2.53 -12.94 -10.61
C ILE A 185 -1.37 -13.81 -11.11
N ARG A 186 -1.64 -14.88 -11.88
CA ARG A 186 -0.61 -15.73 -12.49
C ARG A 186 0.27 -14.99 -13.49
N LYS A 187 -0.16 -13.84 -14.01
CA LYS A 187 0.69 -12.96 -14.84
C LYS A 187 1.83 -12.33 -14.02
N TYR A 188 1.69 -12.32 -12.69
CA TYR A 188 2.60 -11.67 -11.73
C TYR A 188 3.37 -12.66 -10.85
N LEU A 189 3.01 -13.95 -10.84
CA LEU A 189 3.81 -15.01 -10.22
C LEU A 189 5.00 -15.37 -11.12
#